data_AF-A0A0A0I2F3-F1
#
_entry.id   AF-A0A0A0I2F3-F1
#
_cell.length_a   1.000
_cell.length_b   1.000
_cell.length_c   1.000
_cell.angle_alpha   90.00
_cell.angle_beta   90.00
_cell.angle_gamma   90.00
#
_symmetry.space_group_name_H-M   'P 1'
#
loop_
_entity.id
_entity.type
_entity.pdbx_description
1 polymer ?
#
loop_
_entity_poly.entity_id
_entity_poly.type
_entity_poly.pdbx_seq_one_letter_code
_entity_poly.pdbx_strand_id
1 'polypeptide(L)'
;MRKCERNAIIVFFISLFFLSTLCVFKIHKKSTKKNILLNSNTETISKTTNDKISLQKEDDTLENRKSQDDSDKSKIKPKEEKFTPLRLGCKGNDVKALQNNLNKFGYKINADGIFGSSTEIALYDFQRRNNLNRDGIAGESTLKRLALEPTAETMYDPKDNIFSPLISSNGFENFINKRNANSQTDYYIWVNTNTPKTYIFKGYNHHWKLIKSMSCTVGKSSSPTIKGTFKVGNKGEVFVVKNNPKLMCKYFTQISGNYLFHTVLLNRNGTIANGTLGAKVSHGCIRLSMENAKYIYNEIPKGSTIYIN
;
A
#
# COMPACT_ATOMS: atom_id res chain seq x y z
N MET A 1 38.90 39.75 6.68
CA MET A 1 38.69 40.99 7.43
C MET A 1 37.47 41.71 6.84
N ARG A 2 36.53 42.10 7.71
CA ARG A 2 35.54 43.22 7.69
C ARG A 2 35.31 43.94 6.34
N LYS A 3 34.15 44.43 5.91
CA LYS A 3 32.79 44.64 6.44
C LYS A 3 32.05 45.20 5.21
N CYS A 4 30.76 44.93 5.01
CA CYS A 4 29.92 45.82 4.20
C CYS A 4 28.58 45.97 4.92
N GLU A 5 28.32 47.19 5.37
CA GLU A 5 27.15 47.59 6.14
C GLU A 5 26.06 48.14 5.20
N ARG A 6 24.81 47.73 5.50
CA ARG A 6 23.57 48.52 5.54
C ARG A 6 23.09 49.23 4.25
N ASN A 7 21.87 48.90 3.83
CA ASN A 7 20.73 49.82 4.03
C ASN A 7 19.38 49.12 3.79
N ALA A 8 18.46 49.35 4.72
CA ALA A 8 17.07 48.94 4.69
C ALA A 8 16.20 50.14 4.32
N ILE A 9 15.22 49.97 3.43
CA ILE A 9 14.06 50.86 3.33
C ILE A 9 12.80 50.00 3.17
N ILE A 10 11.88 50.26 4.09
CA ILE A 10 10.53 49.72 4.24
C ILE A 10 9.57 50.60 3.42
N VAL A 11 8.67 50.00 2.63
CA VAL A 11 7.37 50.62 2.30
C VAL A 11 6.27 49.54 2.32
N PHE A 12 5.28 49.78 3.18
CA PHE A 12 4.01 49.08 3.37
C PHE A 12 2.92 49.80 2.56
N PHE A 13 1.87 49.10 2.07
CA PHE A 13 0.46 49.53 1.83
C PHE A 13 -0.19 48.51 0.84
N ILE A 14 -0.98 47.52 1.27
CA ILE A 14 -2.45 47.50 1.55
C ILE A 14 -3.35 47.82 0.34
N SER A 15 -4.01 46.79 -0.22
CA SER A 15 -5.49 46.66 -0.37
C SER A 15 -5.77 45.36 -1.17
N LEU A 16 -6.46 44.35 -0.64
CA LEU A 16 -7.91 44.19 -0.45
C LEU A 16 -8.70 44.11 -1.76
N PHE A 17 -8.92 42.90 -2.28
CA PHE A 17 -10.12 42.55 -3.06
C PHE A 17 -10.59 41.15 -2.69
N PHE A 18 -11.67 41.11 -1.91
CA PHE A 18 -12.61 40.00 -1.85
C PHE A 18 -13.37 39.96 -3.18
N LEU A 19 -13.59 38.78 -3.75
CA LEU A 19 -14.91 38.40 -4.26
C LEU A 19 -15.02 36.87 -4.35
N SER A 20 -15.89 36.35 -3.50
CA SER A 20 -16.40 34.99 -3.48
C SER A 20 -17.30 34.70 -4.68
N THR A 21 -17.08 33.59 -5.37
CA THR A 21 -18.16 32.91 -6.10
C THR A 21 -18.20 31.44 -5.70
N LEU A 22 -19.37 31.06 -5.19
CA LEU A 22 -19.76 29.71 -4.83
C LEU A 22 -19.65 28.79 -6.05
N CYS A 23 -18.88 27.70 -5.94
CA CYS A 23 -19.06 26.55 -6.82
C CYS A 23 -19.87 25.50 -6.05
N VAL A 24 -21.16 25.44 -6.37
CA VAL A 24 -22.15 24.55 -5.77
C VAL A 24 -21.85 23.11 -6.14
N PHE A 25 -21.79 22.26 -5.11
CA PHE A 25 -21.73 20.80 -5.19
C PHE A 25 -22.84 20.22 -6.09
N LYS A 26 -22.47 19.60 -7.22
CA LYS A 26 -23.38 18.75 -7.98
C LYS A 26 -23.30 17.32 -7.43
N ILE A 27 -24.29 16.96 -6.62
CA ILE A 27 -24.52 15.61 -6.09
C ILE A 27 -24.88 14.69 -7.27
N HIS A 28 -23.98 13.78 -7.65
CA HIS A 28 -24.32 12.69 -8.56
C HIS A 28 -25.06 11.58 -7.79
N LYS A 29 -26.38 11.51 -7.98
CA LYS A 29 -27.19 10.33 -7.62
C LYS A 29 -26.67 9.10 -8.38
N LYS A 30 -26.13 8.11 -7.66
CA LYS A 30 -25.90 6.75 -8.19
C LYS A 30 -27.26 6.05 -8.33
N SER A 31 -27.66 5.77 -9.57
CA SER A 31 -28.81 4.91 -9.89
C SER A 31 -28.39 3.44 -9.79
N THR A 32 -29.19 2.68 -9.05
CA THR A 32 -29.17 1.23 -8.90
C THR A 32 -29.66 0.55 -10.18
N LYS A 33 -28.84 -0.34 -10.77
CA LYS A 33 -29.35 -1.41 -11.65
C LYS A 33 -28.96 -2.78 -11.10
N LYS A 34 -30.02 -3.48 -10.71
CA LYS A 34 -30.10 -4.88 -10.29
C LYS A 34 -30.11 -5.71 -11.58
N ASN A 35 -29.14 -6.60 -11.79
CA ASN A 35 -29.25 -7.64 -12.80
C ASN A 35 -29.23 -9.00 -12.09
N ILE A 36 -30.41 -9.61 -12.11
CA ILE A 36 -30.69 -11.01 -11.83
C ILE A 36 -30.49 -11.75 -13.15
N LEU A 37 -29.71 -12.82 -13.15
CA LEU A 37 -29.95 -13.94 -14.06
C LEU A 37 -29.37 -15.21 -13.45
N LEU A 38 -30.32 -16.11 -13.16
CA LEU A 38 -30.12 -17.52 -12.88
C LEU A 38 -29.51 -18.21 -14.10
N ASN A 39 -28.65 -19.19 -13.90
CA ASN A 39 -29.02 -20.55 -14.30
C ASN A 39 -28.11 -21.60 -13.62
N SER A 40 -28.78 -22.49 -12.91
CA SER A 40 -28.36 -23.85 -12.62
C SER A 40 -28.20 -24.63 -13.92
N ASN A 41 -27.27 -25.58 -13.96
CA ASN A 41 -27.52 -26.93 -14.46
C ASN A 41 -26.45 -27.87 -13.90
N THR A 42 -26.94 -28.80 -13.07
CA THR A 42 -26.28 -30.06 -12.77
C THR A 42 -26.70 -31.03 -13.86
N GLU A 43 -25.79 -31.86 -14.35
CA GLU A 43 -26.09 -33.27 -14.57
C GLU A 43 -24.80 -34.08 -14.76
N THR A 44 -24.82 -35.23 -14.11
CA THR A 44 -23.83 -36.30 -14.09
C THR A 44 -24.21 -37.27 -15.22
N ILE A 45 -23.28 -38.07 -15.76
CA ILE A 45 -23.45 -39.53 -16.04
C ILE A 45 -22.27 -40.11 -16.87
N SER A 46 -21.70 -41.19 -16.30
CA SER A 46 -20.96 -42.37 -16.82
C SER A 46 -20.16 -42.31 -18.14
N LYS A 47 -18.87 -42.68 -18.17
CA LYS A 47 -18.23 -44.03 -18.10
C LYS A 47 -18.45 -44.95 -19.32
N THR A 48 -17.33 -45.57 -19.71
CA THR A 48 -17.13 -46.80 -20.53
C THR A 48 -17.31 -46.60 -22.05
N THR A 49 -16.51 -47.16 -22.95
CA THR A 49 -15.71 -48.42 -22.92
C THR A 49 -14.65 -48.39 -24.04
N ASN A 50 -13.59 -49.19 -23.88
CA ASN A 50 -12.62 -49.58 -24.90
C ASN A 50 -13.24 -50.51 -25.96
N ASP A 51 -12.68 -50.54 -27.17
CA ASP A 51 -12.32 -51.74 -27.96
C ASP A 51 -11.57 -51.27 -29.24
N LYS A 52 -10.26 -51.51 -29.45
CA LYS A 52 -9.48 -52.72 -29.83
C LYS A 52 -9.71 -53.22 -31.28
N ILE A 53 -8.60 -53.66 -31.90
CA ILE A 53 -8.43 -54.47 -33.15
C ILE A 53 -8.19 -53.60 -34.41
N SER A 54 -7.19 -53.78 -35.29
CA SER A 54 -6.05 -54.72 -35.53
C SER A 54 -5.20 -54.10 -36.68
N LEU A 55 -3.87 -54.00 -36.59
CA LEU A 55 -2.83 -54.93 -37.08
C LEU A 55 -2.77 -55.21 -38.60
N GLN A 56 -1.52 -55.12 -39.12
CA GLN A 56 -0.90 -55.65 -40.36
C GLN A 56 -0.73 -54.65 -41.51
N LYS A 57 0.37 -54.62 -42.27
CA LYS A 57 1.81 -55.05 -42.20
C LYS A 57 2.41 -54.58 -43.56
N GLU A 58 3.72 -54.74 -43.75
CA GLU A 58 4.50 -54.60 -45.00
C GLU A 58 4.94 -53.18 -45.39
N ASP A 59 6.10 -52.96 -46.02
CA ASP A 59 7.41 -53.60 -46.01
C ASP A 59 8.37 -52.58 -46.65
N ASP A 60 9.63 -52.62 -46.22
CA ASP A 60 10.84 -52.35 -46.99
C ASP A 60 11.22 -51.00 -47.66
N THR A 61 12.54 -50.75 -47.56
CA THR A 61 13.45 -49.92 -48.37
C THR A 61 13.76 -48.45 -48.01
N LEU A 62 15.08 -48.25 -47.85
CA LEU A 62 15.86 -47.00 -47.77
C LEU A 62 16.10 -46.45 -49.19
N GLU A 63 16.00 -45.13 -49.41
CA GLU A 63 17.12 -44.32 -49.97
C GLU A 63 16.84 -42.81 -50.12
N ASN A 64 17.78 -42.05 -49.56
CA ASN A 64 18.37 -40.76 -49.96
C ASN A 64 17.82 -39.93 -51.15
N ARG A 65 17.69 -38.62 -50.83
CA ARG A 65 18.14 -37.40 -51.56
C ARG A 65 17.28 -36.75 -52.67
N LYS A 66 16.77 -35.58 -52.26
CA LYS A 66 16.96 -34.20 -52.80
C LYS A 66 15.78 -33.52 -53.52
N SER A 67 15.63 -32.25 -53.10
CA SER A 67 14.95 -31.07 -53.68
C SER A 67 13.40 -31.09 -53.66
N GLN A 68 12.74 -30.33 -52.78
CA GLN A 68 12.52 -28.87 -52.79
C GLN A 68 11.18 -28.54 -53.46
N ASP A 69 10.10 -28.42 -52.69
CA ASP A 69 9.11 -27.32 -52.73
C ASP A 69 7.96 -27.54 -51.71
N ASP A 70 7.44 -26.42 -51.23
CA ASP A 70 6.11 -26.14 -50.68
C ASP A 70 5.44 -26.92 -49.52
N SER A 71 5.00 -26.11 -48.56
CA SER A 71 3.88 -26.29 -47.61
C SER A 71 4.00 -27.38 -46.52
N ASP A 72 4.27 -26.96 -45.28
CA ASP A 72 3.41 -27.40 -44.17
C ASP A 72 3.41 -26.42 -42.99
N LYS A 73 2.20 -26.01 -42.62
CA LYS A 73 1.81 -25.18 -41.49
C LYS A 73 1.81 -26.04 -40.22
N SER A 74 2.98 -26.47 -39.73
CA SER A 74 3.04 -27.15 -38.43
C SER A 74 3.11 -26.15 -37.27
N LYS A 75 1.93 -25.80 -36.76
CA LYS A 75 1.60 -25.28 -35.42
C LYS A 75 2.77 -25.17 -34.42
N ILE A 76 3.36 -23.98 -34.29
CA ILE A 76 4.08 -23.58 -33.08
C ILE A 76 3.01 -23.16 -32.06
N LYS A 77 2.70 -24.02 -31.08
CA LYS A 77 1.99 -23.58 -29.87
C LYS A 77 2.89 -22.54 -29.17
N PRO A 78 2.43 -21.29 -28.94
CA PRO A 78 3.20 -20.32 -28.19
C PRO A 78 3.50 -20.89 -26.81
N LYS A 79 4.79 -20.99 -26.49
CA LYS A 79 5.25 -21.33 -25.15
C LYS A 79 4.79 -20.19 -24.24
N GLU A 80 3.85 -20.46 -23.35
CA GLU A 80 3.36 -19.50 -22.36
C GLU A 80 4.58 -18.93 -21.60
N GLU A 81 4.97 -17.69 -21.91
CA GLU A 81 6.11 -17.07 -21.25
C GLU A 81 5.72 -16.78 -19.80
N LYS A 82 6.45 -17.42 -18.88
CA LYS A 82 6.22 -17.29 -17.45
C LYS A 82 6.46 -15.85 -17.01
N PHE A 83 5.38 -15.13 -16.74
CA PHE A 83 5.44 -13.77 -16.23
C PHE A 83 6.28 -13.69 -14.95
N THR A 84 7.31 -12.83 -14.95
CA THR A 84 8.16 -12.60 -13.79
C THR A 84 8.07 -11.13 -13.37
N PRO A 85 7.54 -10.82 -12.17
CA PRO A 85 7.41 -9.44 -11.72
C PRO A 85 8.78 -8.81 -11.41
N LEU A 86 8.97 -7.56 -11.85
CA LEU A 86 10.20 -6.80 -11.59
C LEU A 86 10.11 -6.09 -10.23
N ARG A 87 11.22 -6.05 -9.50
CA ARG A 87 11.32 -5.46 -8.16
C ARG A 87 12.75 -5.01 -7.87
N LEU A 88 12.95 -4.32 -6.76
CA LEU A 88 14.28 -3.91 -6.29
C LEU A 88 15.29 -5.07 -6.38
N GLY A 89 16.46 -4.79 -6.97
CA GLY A 89 17.53 -5.75 -7.21
C GLY A 89 17.48 -6.48 -8.56
N CYS A 90 16.34 -6.47 -9.26
CA CYS A 90 16.26 -6.99 -10.64
C CYS A 90 17.19 -6.20 -11.58
N LYS A 91 17.69 -6.88 -12.62
CA LYS A 91 18.54 -6.27 -13.67
C LYS A 91 18.17 -6.80 -15.04
N GLY A 92 18.43 -6.03 -16.09
CA GLY A 92 18.29 -6.45 -17.49
C GLY A 92 17.42 -5.52 -18.34
N ASN A 93 17.13 -5.96 -19.57
CA ASN A 93 16.40 -5.16 -20.56
C ASN A 93 14.97 -4.85 -20.13
N ASP A 94 14.29 -5.76 -19.42
CA ASP A 94 12.94 -5.52 -18.91
C ASP A 94 12.90 -4.40 -17.87
N VAL A 95 13.94 -4.32 -17.03
CA VAL A 95 14.10 -3.21 -16.07
C VAL A 95 14.35 -1.91 -16.82
N LYS A 96 15.17 -1.93 -17.86
CA LYS A 96 15.43 -0.75 -18.69
C LYS A 96 14.16 -0.27 -19.39
N ALA A 97 13.33 -1.20 -19.89
CA ALA A 97 12.03 -0.89 -20.47
C ALA A 97 11.07 -0.28 -19.43
N LEU A 98 11.01 -0.85 -18.22
CA LEU A 98 10.27 -0.29 -17.08
C LEU A 98 10.72 1.15 -16.78
N GLN A 99 12.03 1.39 -16.65
CA GLN A 99 12.59 2.71 -16.37
C GLN A 99 12.25 3.72 -17.46
N ASN A 100 12.34 3.32 -18.74
CA ASN A 100 11.93 4.17 -19.86
C ASN A 100 10.44 4.50 -19.82
N ASN A 101 9.57 3.53 -19.50
CA ASN A 101 8.14 3.78 -19.37
C ASN A 101 7.85 4.73 -18.20
N LEU A 102 8.51 4.55 -17.05
CA LEU A 102 8.43 5.53 -15.95
C LEU A 102 8.87 6.93 -16.44
N ASN A 103 9.96 7.03 -17.20
CA ASN A 103 10.39 8.33 -17.74
C ASN A 103 9.36 8.99 -18.67
N LYS A 104 8.54 8.21 -19.40
CA LYS A 104 7.39 8.76 -20.16
C LYS A 104 6.35 9.40 -19.25
N PHE A 105 6.13 8.85 -18.06
CA PHE A 105 5.28 9.44 -17.03
C PHE A 105 5.93 10.64 -16.31
N GLY A 106 7.08 11.13 -16.78
CA GLY A 106 7.74 12.32 -16.26
C GLY A 106 8.69 12.09 -15.09
N TYR A 107 8.87 10.83 -14.67
CA TYR A 107 9.96 10.49 -13.74
C TYR A 107 11.31 10.78 -14.44
N LYS A 108 12.30 11.32 -13.73
CA LYS A 108 13.62 11.65 -14.30
C LYS A 108 14.68 10.69 -13.75
N ILE A 109 14.52 9.40 -14.05
CA ILE A 109 15.42 8.34 -13.57
C ILE A 109 16.37 7.87 -14.68
N ASN A 110 17.53 7.36 -14.29
CA ASN A 110 18.46 6.74 -15.22
C ASN A 110 17.91 5.37 -15.69
N ALA A 111 17.86 5.14 -17.00
CA ALA A 111 17.42 3.89 -17.59
C ALA A 111 18.62 2.96 -17.87
N ASP A 112 19.29 2.52 -16.80
CA ASP A 112 20.49 1.67 -16.84
C ASP A 112 20.19 0.16 -16.82
N GLY A 113 18.94 -0.23 -16.69
CA GLY A 113 18.54 -1.62 -16.53
C GLY A 113 18.84 -2.20 -15.15
N ILE A 114 19.11 -1.36 -14.14
CA ILE A 114 19.30 -1.77 -12.75
C ILE A 114 18.14 -1.24 -11.90
N PHE A 115 17.36 -2.15 -11.31
CA PHE A 115 16.24 -1.76 -10.46
C PHE A 115 16.79 -1.40 -9.09
N GLY A 116 17.35 -0.19 -8.99
CA GLY A 116 17.82 0.42 -7.74
C GLY A 116 16.76 1.29 -7.07
N SER A 117 17.17 1.99 -6.01
CA SER A 117 16.26 2.81 -5.21
C SER A 117 15.54 3.88 -6.03
N SER A 118 16.20 4.58 -6.95
CA SER A 118 15.53 5.58 -7.81
C SER A 118 14.37 5.01 -8.62
N THR A 119 14.50 3.77 -9.10
CA THR A 119 13.44 3.08 -9.86
C THR A 119 12.30 2.65 -8.93
N GLU A 120 12.62 2.14 -7.75
CA GLU A 120 11.61 1.78 -6.73
C GLU A 120 10.76 2.99 -6.31
N ILE A 121 11.42 4.12 -6.06
CA ILE A 121 10.77 5.40 -5.71
C ILE A 121 9.79 5.83 -6.82
N ALA A 122 10.27 5.89 -8.06
CA ALA A 122 9.46 6.27 -9.20
C ALA A 122 8.29 5.30 -9.41
N LEU A 123 8.51 4.00 -9.24
CA LEU A 123 7.46 3.00 -9.38
C LEU A 123 6.40 3.11 -8.29
N TYR A 124 6.80 3.33 -7.03
CA TYR A 124 5.86 3.50 -5.94
C TYR A 124 4.99 4.74 -6.14
N ASP A 125 5.60 5.87 -6.55
CA ASP A 125 4.85 7.09 -6.87
C ASP A 125 3.87 6.86 -8.02
N PHE A 126 4.34 6.17 -9.08
CA PHE A 126 3.51 5.79 -10.21
C PHE A 126 2.31 4.95 -9.76
N GLN A 127 2.54 3.92 -8.94
CA GLN A 127 1.47 3.08 -8.40
C GLN A 127 0.46 3.90 -7.59
N ARG A 128 0.91 4.87 -6.78
CA ARG A 128 0.03 5.78 -6.03
C ARG A 128 -0.84 6.60 -6.98
N ARG A 129 -0.25 7.29 -7.95
CA ARG A 129 -0.99 8.19 -8.87
C ARG A 129 -1.97 7.44 -9.77
N ASN A 130 -1.66 6.18 -10.05
CA ASN A 130 -2.47 5.34 -10.93
C ASN A 130 -3.44 4.42 -10.17
N ASN A 131 -3.63 4.64 -8.86
CA ASN A 131 -4.56 3.86 -8.01
C ASN A 131 -4.29 2.35 -8.03
N LEU A 132 -3.02 1.96 -8.12
CA LEU A 132 -2.57 0.56 -8.10
C LEU A 132 -2.19 0.12 -6.68
N ASN A 133 -1.92 -1.18 -6.52
CA ASN A 133 -1.30 -1.67 -5.30
C ASN A 133 0.09 -1.05 -5.16
N ARG A 134 0.34 -0.37 -4.02
CA ARG A 134 1.57 0.36 -3.71
C ARG A 134 2.58 -0.57 -3.03
N ASP A 135 3.16 -1.47 -3.80
CA ASP A 135 4.08 -2.50 -3.30
C ASP A 135 5.51 -2.37 -3.85
N GLY A 136 5.77 -1.41 -4.74
CA GLY A 136 7.08 -1.26 -5.39
C GLY A 136 7.43 -2.41 -6.34
N ILE A 137 6.43 -3.22 -6.74
CA ILE A 137 6.60 -4.37 -7.62
C ILE A 137 5.88 -4.11 -8.96
N ALA A 138 6.62 -4.21 -10.06
CA ALA A 138 6.05 -4.13 -11.40
C ALA A 138 5.44 -5.48 -11.79
N GLY A 139 4.29 -5.78 -11.19
CA GLY A 139 3.42 -6.89 -11.57
C GLY A 139 2.59 -6.58 -12.82
N GLU A 140 1.75 -7.54 -13.22
CA GLU A 140 0.98 -7.47 -14.47
C GLU A 140 0.13 -6.19 -14.57
N SER A 141 -0.60 -5.82 -13.51
CA SER A 141 -1.41 -4.60 -13.48
C SER A 141 -0.58 -3.33 -13.66
N THR A 142 0.60 -3.30 -13.05
CA THR A 142 1.53 -2.16 -13.11
C THR A 142 2.08 -2.01 -14.52
N LEU A 143 2.53 -3.11 -15.13
CA LEU A 143 3.08 -3.11 -16.49
C LEU A 143 2.00 -2.79 -17.53
N LYS A 144 0.79 -3.34 -17.40
CA LYS A 144 -0.35 -2.96 -18.25
C LYS A 144 -0.64 -1.46 -18.17
N ARG A 145 -0.57 -0.87 -16.97
CA ARG A 145 -0.79 0.57 -16.81
C ARG A 145 0.33 1.41 -17.42
N LEU A 146 1.58 0.98 -17.28
CA LEU A 146 2.76 1.65 -17.87
C LEU A 146 2.76 1.61 -19.41
N ALA A 147 2.03 0.67 -20.01
CA ALA A 147 1.87 0.57 -21.46
C ALA A 147 0.83 1.55 -22.02
N LEU A 148 0.04 2.21 -21.18
CA LEU A 148 -0.91 3.24 -21.60
C LEU A 148 -0.24 4.61 -21.64
N GLU A 149 -0.82 5.51 -22.43
CA GLU A 149 -0.33 6.88 -22.54
C GLU A 149 -0.57 7.69 -21.25
N PRO A 150 0.38 8.55 -20.84
CA PRO A 150 0.19 9.41 -19.68
C PRO A 150 -0.89 10.47 -19.88
N THR A 151 -1.64 10.72 -18.81
CA THR A 151 -2.58 11.85 -18.67
C THR A 151 -2.08 12.82 -17.60
N ALA A 152 -2.60 14.05 -17.57
CA ALA A 152 -2.19 15.08 -16.62
C ALA A 152 -2.29 14.61 -15.15
N GLU A 153 -3.31 13.82 -14.81
CA GLU A 153 -3.54 13.29 -13.47
C GLU A 153 -2.51 12.21 -13.09
N THR A 154 -2.01 11.48 -14.08
CA THR A 154 -1.19 10.28 -13.88
C THR A 154 0.31 10.48 -14.08
N MET A 155 0.68 11.61 -14.71
CA MET A 155 2.05 12.10 -14.80
C MET A 155 2.60 12.44 -13.42
N TYR A 156 3.90 12.28 -13.25
CA TYR A 156 4.64 12.74 -12.08
C TYR A 156 4.39 14.24 -11.81
N ASP A 157 4.13 14.59 -10.55
CA ASP A 157 3.98 15.99 -10.11
C ASP A 157 5.09 16.34 -9.10
N PRO A 158 6.04 17.23 -9.48
CA PRO A 158 7.08 17.70 -8.58
C PRO A 158 6.59 18.44 -7.33
N LYS A 159 5.35 18.95 -7.33
CA LYS A 159 4.76 19.67 -6.19
C LYS A 159 4.28 18.72 -5.09
N ASP A 160 4.08 17.44 -5.41
CA ASP A 160 3.83 16.38 -4.44
C ASP A 160 5.13 16.03 -3.70
N ASN A 161 5.64 16.98 -2.91
CA ASN A 161 6.93 16.95 -2.22
C ASN A 161 6.95 15.96 -1.02
N ILE A 162 6.19 14.87 -1.10
CA ILE A 162 6.02 13.88 -0.03
C ILE A 162 7.23 12.91 -0.01
N PHE A 163 8.07 12.90 -1.05
CA PHE A 163 9.02 11.81 -1.31
C PHE A 163 10.47 12.22 -1.56
N SER A 164 10.86 13.46 -1.26
CA SER A 164 12.27 13.84 -1.30
C SER A 164 13.09 12.95 -0.36
N PRO A 165 14.20 12.35 -0.83
CA PRO A 165 15.04 11.51 -0.02
C PRO A 165 15.78 12.37 1.00
N LEU A 166 15.21 12.49 2.20
CA LEU A 166 15.89 13.09 3.33
C LEU A 166 16.72 12.00 4.00
N ILE A 167 18.04 12.17 3.98
CA ILE A 167 18.92 11.50 4.95
C ILE A 167 18.48 12.03 6.31
N SER A 168 17.73 11.21 7.03
CA SER A 168 17.24 11.58 8.35
C SER A 168 18.31 11.31 9.40
N SER A 169 18.67 12.31 10.18
CA SER A 169 19.47 12.12 11.40
C SER A 169 18.65 11.48 12.53
N ASN A 170 17.35 11.28 12.35
CA ASN A 170 16.47 10.69 13.34
C ASN A 170 16.65 9.16 13.41
N GLY A 171 17.07 8.64 14.57
CA GLY A 171 17.27 7.22 14.82
C GLY A 171 16.03 6.35 14.56
N PHE A 172 14.81 6.87 14.75
CA PHE A 172 13.57 6.14 14.48
C PHE A 172 13.27 6.02 12.99
N GLU A 173 13.51 7.08 12.22
CA GLU A 173 13.37 7.05 10.76
C GLU A 173 14.43 6.13 10.16
N ASN A 174 15.68 6.20 10.63
CA ASN A 174 16.74 5.29 10.22
C ASN A 174 16.40 3.82 10.52
N PHE A 175 15.80 3.53 11.69
CA PHE A 175 15.39 2.17 12.03
C PHE A 175 14.35 1.62 11.04
N ILE A 176 13.33 2.39 10.69
CA ILE A 176 12.29 1.95 9.76
C ILE A 176 12.78 1.94 8.31
N ASN A 177 13.57 2.93 7.89
CA ASN A 177 14.05 3.05 6.50
C ASN A 177 15.11 2.03 6.12
N LYS A 178 15.83 1.46 7.10
CA LYS A 178 16.73 0.31 6.84
C LYS A 178 15.97 -1.02 6.66
N ARG A 179 14.67 -1.05 6.91
CA ARG A 179 13.83 -2.26 6.77
C ARG A 179 13.06 -2.21 5.45
N ASN A 180 12.67 -3.38 4.95
CA ASN A 180 11.71 -3.52 3.86
C ASN A 180 10.27 -3.30 4.37
N ALA A 181 9.99 -2.08 4.82
CA ALA A 181 8.76 -1.65 5.47
C ALA A 181 7.73 -1.15 4.44
N ASN A 182 7.05 -2.08 3.76
CA ASN A 182 6.01 -1.77 2.79
C ASN A 182 4.66 -1.45 3.43
N SER A 183 3.86 -0.57 2.79
CA SER A 183 2.50 -0.22 3.20
C SER A 183 1.63 0.07 1.98
N GLN A 184 0.36 -0.32 2.03
CA GLN A 184 -0.60 -0.04 0.95
C GLN A 184 -1.07 1.42 0.92
N THR A 185 -0.58 2.21 1.87
CA THR A 185 -0.91 3.61 2.08
C THR A 185 0.37 4.39 2.31
N ASP A 186 0.31 5.71 2.21
CA ASP A 186 1.45 6.55 2.52
C ASP A 186 1.70 6.67 4.04
N TYR A 187 1.13 5.77 4.85
CA TYR A 187 1.25 5.74 6.30
C TYR A 187 1.77 4.39 6.80
N TYR A 188 2.60 4.46 7.83
CA TYR A 188 3.14 3.29 8.54
C TYR A 188 3.09 3.55 10.04
N ILE A 189 2.61 2.57 10.81
CA ILE A 189 2.57 2.62 12.27
C ILE A 189 3.63 1.68 12.82
N TRP A 190 4.48 2.18 13.72
CA TRP A 190 5.34 1.34 14.55
C TRP A 190 4.96 1.47 16.02
N VAL A 191 4.64 0.36 16.66
CA VAL A 191 4.44 0.26 18.10
C VAL A 191 5.68 -0.36 18.71
N ASN A 192 6.33 0.37 19.61
CA ASN A 192 7.43 -0.15 20.39
C ASN A 192 6.89 -0.67 21.74
N THR A 193 6.89 -1.99 21.99
CA THR A 193 6.36 -2.53 23.26
C THR A 193 7.37 -2.43 24.41
N ASN A 194 8.67 -2.30 24.11
CA ASN A 194 9.72 -2.19 25.12
C ASN A 194 9.76 -0.78 25.72
N THR A 195 9.54 0.24 24.88
CA THR A 195 9.32 1.63 25.29
C THR A 195 7.95 2.06 24.77
N PRO A 196 6.86 1.92 25.57
CA PRO A 196 5.46 1.90 25.09
C PRO A 196 5.05 3.20 24.40
N LYS A 197 5.40 3.27 23.11
CA LYS A 197 5.21 4.40 22.22
C LYS A 197 4.73 3.88 20.88
N THR A 198 3.86 4.66 20.27
CA THR A 198 3.39 4.49 18.90
C THR A 198 3.94 5.63 18.06
N TYR A 199 4.60 5.29 16.96
CA TYR A 199 5.18 6.19 15.99
C TYR A 199 4.40 6.09 14.69
N ILE A 200 4.05 7.24 14.11
CA ILE A 200 3.37 7.33 12.83
C ILE A 200 4.34 7.95 11.85
N PHE A 201 4.52 7.26 10.73
CA PHE A 201 5.33 7.73 9.63
C PHE A 201 4.45 8.01 8.42
N LYS A 202 4.88 8.97 7.61
CA LYS A 202 4.33 9.24 6.29
C LYS A 202 5.41 9.11 5.23
N GLY A 203 5.09 8.50 4.11
CA GLY A 203 6.07 8.18 3.06
C GLY A 203 5.82 6.80 2.47
N TYR A 204 6.90 6.08 2.22
CA TYR A 204 6.90 4.77 1.57
C TYR A 204 8.16 4.01 1.94
N ASN A 205 8.29 2.78 1.44
CA ASN A 205 9.42 1.92 1.74
C ASN A 205 10.76 2.64 1.56
N HIS A 206 11.65 2.50 2.55
CA HIS A 206 12.94 3.18 2.66
C HIS A 206 12.92 4.72 2.79
N HIS A 207 11.76 5.38 2.76
CA HIS A 207 11.60 6.84 2.76
C HIS A 207 10.47 7.31 3.69
N TRP A 208 10.37 6.69 4.85
CA TRP A 208 9.45 7.03 5.92
C TRP A 208 9.95 8.24 6.71
N LYS A 209 9.10 9.25 6.84
CA LYS A 209 9.32 10.42 7.70
C LYS A 209 8.44 10.32 8.94
N LEU A 210 9.00 10.52 10.12
CA LEU A 210 8.23 10.50 11.37
C LEU A 210 7.37 11.76 11.44
N ILE A 211 6.05 11.59 11.58
CA ILE A 211 5.10 12.69 11.65
C ILE A 211 4.40 12.81 13.01
N LYS A 212 4.38 11.73 13.82
CA LYS A 212 3.85 11.78 15.19
C LYS A 212 4.48 10.70 16.07
N SER A 213 4.77 11.04 17.32
CA SER A 213 5.13 10.11 18.39
C SER A 213 4.11 10.23 19.52
N MET A 214 3.60 9.09 20.01
CA MET A 214 2.50 9.03 20.95
C MET A 214 2.82 8.03 22.07
N SER A 215 2.68 8.45 23.33
CA SER A 215 2.68 7.49 24.45
C SER A 215 1.48 6.56 24.35
N CYS A 216 1.68 5.28 24.64
CA CYS A 216 0.61 4.29 24.66
C CYS A 216 0.71 3.38 25.89
N THR A 217 -0.31 2.55 26.12
CA THR A 217 -0.25 1.44 27.08
C THR A 217 -0.49 0.14 26.32
N VAL A 218 0.43 -0.81 26.50
CA VAL A 218 0.37 -2.16 25.91
C VAL A 218 -0.24 -3.17 26.87
N GLY A 219 -0.58 -4.36 26.37
CA GLY A 219 -1.13 -5.46 27.17
C GLY A 219 -0.21 -5.90 28.31
N LYS A 220 -0.80 -6.41 29.40
CA LYS A 220 -0.05 -7.04 30.50
C LYS A 220 0.59 -8.36 30.06
N SER A 221 1.56 -8.86 30.82
CA SER A 221 2.23 -10.14 30.56
C SER A 221 1.27 -11.33 30.43
N SER A 222 0.18 -11.35 31.20
CA SER A 222 -0.85 -12.40 31.12
C SER A 222 -1.82 -12.28 29.94
N SER A 223 -1.79 -11.15 29.22
CA SER A 223 -2.55 -10.94 27.99
C SER A 223 -1.79 -9.94 27.09
N PRO A 224 -0.64 -10.36 26.53
CA PRO A 224 0.30 -9.45 25.90
C PRO A 224 -0.26 -8.92 24.57
N THR A 225 0.23 -7.74 24.17
CA THR A 225 -0.01 -7.24 22.82
C THR A 225 0.68 -8.15 21.81
N ILE A 226 -0.03 -8.50 20.74
CA ILE A 226 0.51 -9.28 19.63
C ILE A 226 1.69 -8.59 18.97
N LYS A 227 2.67 -9.37 18.52
CA LYS A 227 3.85 -8.91 17.79
C LYS A 227 3.79 -9.35 16.34
N GLY A 228 4.42 -8.59 15.45
CA GLY A 228 4.46 -8.86 14.02
C GLY A 228 4.01 -7.69 13.17
N THR A 229 3.71 -7.99 11.91
CA THR A 229 3.28 -7.02 10.90
C THR A 229 1.81 -7.27 10.55
N PHE A 230 1.00 -6.23 10.69
CA PHE A 230 -0.45 -6.23 10.48
C PHE A 230 -0.86 -5.08 9.57
N LYS A 231 -2.16 -4.95 9.32
CA LYS A 231 -2.74 -3.83 8.57
C LYS A 231 -3.88 -3.20 9.34
N VAL A 232 -4.03 -1.88 9.20
CA VAL A 232 -5.17 -1.15 9.72
C VAL A 232 -6.46 -1.73 9.13
N GLY A 233 -7.28 -2.32 10.01
CA GLY A 233 -8.53 -2.98 9.65
C GLY A 233 -9.76 -2.11 9.89
N ASN A 234 -10.80 -2.71 10.47
CA ASN A 234 -12.03 -2.00 10.79
C ASN A 234 -11.85 -0.90 11.84
N LYS A 235 -12.72 0.10 11.76
CA LYS A 235 -12.72 1.26 12.64
C LYS A 235 -14.13 1.55 13.14
N GLY A 236 -14.24 2.19 14.29
CA GLY A 236 -15.51 2.69 14.78
C GLY A 236 -15.35 3.67 15.94
N GLU A 237 -16.37 4.52 16.14
CA GLU A 237 -16.27 5.64 17.05
C GLU A 237 -16.36 5.23 18.52
N VAL A 238 -17.21 4.25 18.85
CA VAL A 238 -17.46 3.84 20.24
C VAL A 238 -17.70 2.34 20.30
N PHE A 239 -17.18 1.69 21.34
CA PHE A 239 -17.66 0.37 21.76
C PHE A 239 -17.75 0.27 23.28
N VAL A 240 -18.72 -0.51 23.75
CA VAL A 240 -18.92 -0.80 25.18
C VAL A 240 -18.08 -2.00 25.57
N VAL A 241 -17.46 -1.96 26.75
CA VAL A 241 -16.65 -3.07 27.25
C VAL A 241 -17.59 -4.22 27.63
N LYS A 242 -17.47 -5.37 26.95
CA LYS A 242 -18.38 -6.52 27.12
C LYS A 242 -18.56 -6.97 28.57
N ASN A 243 -17.48 -7.02 29.35
CA ASN A 243 -17.50 -7.48 30.74
C ASN A 243 -17.71 -6.35 31.77
N ASN A 244 -17.85 -5.11 31.30
CA ASN A 244 -18.16 -3.98 32.17
C ASN A 244 -18.94 -2.92 31.38
N PRO A 245 -20.28 -3.04 31.31
CA PRO A 245 -21.12 -2.17 30.48
C PRO A 245 -21.13 -0.69 30.92
N LYS A 246 -20.59 -0.39 32.11
CA LYS A 246 -20.39 0.99 32.59
C LYS A 246 -19.19 1.67 31.94
N LEU A 247 -18.34 0.92 31.25
CA LEU A 247 -17.15 1.42 30.59
C LEU A 247 -17.28 1.35 29.07
N MET A 248 -16.68 2.32 28.40
CA MET A 248 -16.57 2.37 26.95
C MET A 248 -15.19 2.82 26.51
N CYS A 249 -14.90 2.57 25.24
CA CYS A 249 -13.73 3.10 24.55
C CYS A 249 -14.20 3.88 23.33
N LYS A 250 -13.45 4.92 22.95
CA LYS A 250 -13.67 5.66 21.71
C LYS A 250 -12.58 5.39 20.67
N TYR A 251 -12.91 5.70 19.42
CA TYR A 251 -12.02 5.76 18.26
C TYR A 251 -11.17 4.52 18.09
N PHE A 252 -11.83 3.36 17.98
CA PHE A 252 -11.10 2.12 17.81
C PHE A 252 -10.60 1.97 16.37
N THR A 253 -9.39 1.45 16.23
CA THR A 253 -8.79 1.05 14.96
C THR A 253 -8.22 -0.35 15.11
N GLN A 254 -8.69 -1.29 14.28
CA GLN A 254 -8.33 -2.69 14.37
C GLN A 254 -6.90 -2.95 13.88
N ILE A 255 -6.19 -3.80 14.62
CA ILE A 255 -4.86 -4.33 14.30
C ILE A 255 -5.03 -5.73 13.70
N SER A 256 -5.65 -6.64 14.46
CA SER A 256 -5.95 -8.02 14.05
C SER A 256 -6.99 -8.60 15.00
N GLY A 257 -8.02 -9.28 14.50
CA GLY A 257 -9.09 -9.86 15.35
C GLY A 257 -9.62 -8.85 16.38
N ASN A 258 -9.46 -9.16 17.66
CA ASN A 258 -9.89 -8.31 18.79
C ASN A 258 -8.79 -7.38 19.34
N TYR A 259 -7.62 -7.31 18.70
CA TYR A 259 -6.55 -6.40 19.06
C TYR A 259 -6.77 -5.05 18.38
N LEU A 260 -6.93 -4.00 19.18
CA LEU A 260 -7.33 -2.67 18.72
C LEU A 260 -6.37 -1.61 19.27
N PHE A 261 -6.15 -0.55 18.50
CA PHE A 261 -5.87 0.78 19.05
C PHE A 261 -7.20 1.38 19.53
N HIS A 262 -7.24 1.98 20.71
CA HIS A 262 -8.41 2.73 21.19
C HIS A 262 -8.01 3.70 22.32
N THR A 263 -8.94 4.54 22.78
CA THR A 263 -8.69 5.41 23.96
C THR A 263 -8.42 4.59 25.23
N VAL A 264 -7.88 5.22 26.27
CA VAL A 264 -8.06 4.70 27.65
C VAL A 264 -9.55 4.44 27.95
N LEU A 265 -9.83 3.64 28.97
CA LEU A 265 -11.21 3.33 29.34
C LEU A 265 -11.90 4.61 29.83
N LEU A 266 -13.12 4.82 29.38
CA LEU A 266 -13.95 5.96 29.73
C LEU A 266 -15.22 5.49 30.43
N ASN A 267 -15.72 6.30 31.34
CA ASN A 267 -17.08 6.19 31.85
C ASN A 267 -18.07 6.53 30.73
N ARG A 268 -19.36 6.16 30.89
CA ARG A 268 -20.41 6.44 29.87
C ARG A 268 -20.61 7.93 29.57
N ASN A 269 -20.28 8.81 30.52
CA ASN A 269 -20.30 10.26 30.34
C ASN A 269 -19.05 10.80 29.61
N GLY A 270 -18.10 9.95 29.21
CA GLY A 270 -16.90 10.31 28.46
C GLY A 270 -15.70 10.71 29.31
N THR A 271 -15.82 10.77 30.64
CA THR A 271 -14.66 11.04 31.52
C THR A 271 -13.74 9.82 31.58
N ILE A 272 -12.45 10.06 31.80
CA ILE A 272 -11.47 8.97 31.98
C ILE A 272 -11.87 8.16 33.22
N ALA A 273 -11.99 6.85 33.07
CA ALA A 273 -12.24 5.97 34.20
C ALA A 273 -10.98 5.90 35.08
N ASN A 274 -11.13 6.03 36.40
CA ASN A 274 -10.02 6.10 37.34
C ASN A 274 -9.03 4.92 37.19
N GLY A 275 -7.73 5.21 37.31
CA GLY A 275 -6.68 4.19 37.31
C GLY A 275 -6.34 3.56 35.96
N THR A 276 -6.63 4.23 34.83
CA THR A 276 -6.49 3.63 33.48
C THR A 276 -5.37 4.21 32.62
N LEU A 277 -4.76 5.31 33.06
CA LEU A 277 -3.52 5.82 32.48
C LEU A 277 -2.36 4.96 33.00
N GLY A 278 -1.68 4.21 32.14
CA GLY A 278 -0.53 3.38 32.52
C GLY A 278 -0.85 2.05 33.22
N ALA A 279 -2.11 1.78 33.59
CA ALA A 279 -2.48 0.47 34.13
C ALA A 279 -2.63 -0.56 33.02
N LYS A 280 -1.83 -1.63 33.11
CA LYS A 280 -1.81 -2.79 32.20
C LYS A 280 -3.10 -3.63 32.33
N VAL A 281 -4.23 -3.12 31.84
CA VAL A 281 -5.57 -3.75 31.97
C VAL A 281 -6.19 -4.09 30.60
N SER A 282 -5.42 -4.05 29.50
CA SER A 282 -5.93 -4.45 28.19
C SER A 282 -5.72 -5.95 27.96
N HIS A 283 -6.70 -6.62 27.34
CA HIS A 283 -6.57 -7.97 26.80
C HIS A 283 -5.68 -7.99 25.53
N GLY A 284 -4.56 -7.25 25.55
CA GLY A 284 -3.61 -7.09 24.44
C GLY A 284 -3.81 -5.85 23.56
N CYS A 285 -4.90 -5.08 23.72
CA CYS A 285 -5.11 -3.82 22.98
C CYS A 285 -4.10 -2.72 23.36
N ILE A 286 -3.91 -1.77 22.46
CA ILE A 286 -3.04 -0.60 22.63
C ILE A 286 -3.90 0.60 22.98
N ARG A 287 -3.73 1.13 24.20
CA ARG A 287 -4.49 2.29 24.69
C ARG A 287 -3.75 3.58 24.44
N LEU A 288 -4.49 4.61 24.05
CA LEU A 288 -3.99 5.94 23.71
C LEU A 288 -4.81 7.01 24.44
N SER A 289 -4.29 8.25 24.47
CA SER A 289 -5.11 9.40 24.85
C SER A 289 -6.27 9.60 23.85
N MET A 290 -7.27 10.38 24.25
CA MET A 290 -8.40 10.73 23.39
C MET A 290 -7.94 11.30 22.04
N GLU A 291 -7.04 12.27 22.07
CA GLU A 291 -6.49 12.93 20.88
C GLU A 291 -5.75 11.92 19.98
N ASN A 292 -4.88 11.09 20.56
CA ASN A 292 -4.04 10.16 19.81
C ASN A 292 -4.86 9.03 19.17
N ALA A 293 -5.85 8.49 19.88
CA ALA A 293 -6.77 7.49 19.31
C ALA A 293 -7.58 8.09 18.16
N LYS A 294 -8.11 9.32 18.34
CA LYS A 294 -8.86 10.04 17.32
C LYS A 294 -8.00 10.33 16.08
N TYR A 295 -6.74 10.71 16.27
CA TYR A 295 -5.78 10.92 15.18
C TYR A 295 -5.62 9.66 14.34
N ILE A 296 -5.36 8.50 14.96
CA ILE A 296 -5.24 7.23 14.22
C ILE A 296 -6.55 6.88 13.50
N TYR A 297 -7.69 7.10 14.16
CA TYR A 297 -9.01 6.83 13.60
C TYR A 297 -9.32 7.70 12.36
N ASN A 298 -9.01 9.00 12.40
CA ASN A 298 -9.29 9.92 11.29
C ASN A 298 -8.24 9.85 10.17
N GLU A 299 -6.96 9.88 10.52
CA GLU A 299 -5.90 10.22 9.57
C GLU A 299 -5.26 9.01 8.89
N ILE A 300 -5.32 7.83 9.52
CA ILE A 300 -4.57 6.66 9.03
C ILE A 300 -5.48 5.72 8.24
N PRO A 301 -5.38 5.62 6.90
CA PRO A 301 -6.35 4.86 6.12
C PRO A 301 -6.33 3.35 6.41
N LYS A 302 -7.41 2.65 6.04
CA LYS A 302 -7.39 1.17 6.03
C LYS A 302 -6.30 0.67 5.09
N GLY A 303 -5.65 -0.43 5.46
CA GLY A 303 -4.54 -1.01 4.71
C GLY A 303 -3.15 -0.46 5.07
N SER A 304 -3.06 0.61 5.88
CA SER A 304 -1.76 1.06 6.42
C SER A 304 -1.10 -0.03 7.23
N THR A 305 0.20 -0.24 7.03
CA THR A 305 0.96 -1.26 7.78
C THR A 305 1.13 -0.85 9.24
N ILE A 306 0.98 -1.83 10.13
CA ILE A 306 1.25 -1.72 11.56
C ILE A 306 2.33 -2.73 11.90
N TYR A 307 3.45 -2.28 12.47
CA TYR A 307 4.50 -3.15 12.99
C TYR A 307 4.59 -3.05 14.51
N ILE A 308 4.59 -4.19 15.19
CA ILE A 308 4.66 -4.28 16.66
C ILE A 308 5.85 -5.19 17.01
N ASN A 309 6.81 -4.67 17.78
CA ASN A 309 8.04 -5.38 18.17
C ASN A 309 7.95 -6.05 19.55
#